data_AF-A0A383AYU6-F1
#
_entry.id   AF-A0A383AYU6-F1
#
_cell.length_a   1.000
_cell.length_b   1.000
_cell.length_c   1.000
_cell.angle_alpha   90.00
_cell.angle_beta   90.00
_cell.angle_gamma   90.00
#
_symmetry.space_group_name_H-M   'P 1'
#
loop_
_entity.id
_entity.type
_entity.pdbx_description
1 polymer ?
#
loop_
_entity_poly.entity_id
_entity_poly.type
_entity_poly.pdbx_seq_one_letter_code
_entity_poly.pdbx_strand_id
1 'polypeptide(L)'
;MVKWYTSTQTDYTSWLYLSILYSVLYMPTLALSNSVAFSHVDDAENSFPKIRVWGTIGWIAASWAFPMIWLQQDLSFQLMPPFLSGDEVPNVTARLADALKFSGIISITYGVFCFMLPNTPPKADAVEKLAFKKAFSLFNNKSFLVLVFASLGVSIIHQIYFLQTGPFLSFIGIKDSSIGPAMTIGQFAEIATMAYLGFFLKRLGFKKVITIGIMAYFARYAIFGTSILPAWVMVVSQAFHGFCFAFF
;
A
#
# COMPACT_ATOMS: atom_id res chain seq x y z
N MET A 1 -10.87 13.53 -12.89
CA MET A 1 -11.96 14.46 -12.52
C MET A 1 -12.35 14.36 -11.04
N VAL A 2 -12.85 13.23 -10.53
CA VAL A 2 -13.31 13.10 -9.13
C VAL A 2 -12.25 13.51 -8.10
N LYS A 3 -11.02 12.98 -8.19
CA LYS A 3 -9.92 13.33 -7.28
C LYS A 3 -9.58 14.83 -7.26
N TRP A 4 -9.59 15.46 -8.44
CA TRP A 4 -9.30 16.88 -8.58
C TRP A 4 -10.32 17.73 -7.85
N TYR A 5 -11.61 17.44 -8.05
CA TYR A 5 -12.69 18.16 -7.37
C TYR A 5 -12.73 17.87 -5.87
N THR A 6 -12.36 16.64 -5.46
CA THR A 6 -12.24 16.27 -4.03
C THR A 6 -11.18 17.11 -3.33
N SER A 7 -10.06 17.42 -4.01
CA SER A 7 -8.97 18.22 -3.43
C SER A 7 -9.33 19.67 -3.13
N THR A 8 -10.40 20.20 -3.73
CA THR A 8 -10.84 21.59 -3.53
C THR A 8 -11.99 21.70 -2.53
N GLN A 9 -12.51 20.59 -2.01
CA GLN A 9 -13.62 20.62 -1.07
C GLN A 9 -13.15 20.96 0.34
N THR A 10 -13.80 21.94 0.96
CA THR A 10 -13.61 22.30 2.37
C THR A 10 -14.76 21.80 3.26
N ASP A 11 -15.89 21.42 2.66
CA ASP A 11 -17.04 20.84 3.35
C ASP A 11 -16.91 19.31 3.47
N TYR A 12 -17.13 18.78 4.69
CA TYR A 12 -17.00 17.37 5.00
C TYR A 12 -17.97 16.50 4.18
N THR A 13 -19.23 16.93 4.06
CA THR A 13 -20.28 16.16 3.39
C THR A 13 -19.95 15.97 1.91
N SER A 14 -19.55 17.06 1.25
CA SER A 14 -19.13 17.06 -0.14
C SER A 14 -17.87 16.20 -0.35
N TRP A 15 -16.88 16.33 0.53
CA TRP A 15 -15.67 15.50 0.48
C TRP A 15 -15.96 14.01 0.64
N LEU A 16 -16.88 13.65 1.56
CA LEU A 16 -17.27 12.27 1.83
C LEU A 16 -17.94 11.62 0.61
N TYR A 17 -18.93 12.28 0.01
CA TYR A 17 -19.62 11.73 -1.16
C TYR A 17 -18.70 11.53 -2.36
N LEU A 18 -17.79 12.47 -2.61
CA LEU A 18 -16.79 12.34 -3.68
C LEU A 18 -15.80 11.19 -3.41
N SER A 19 -15.40 11.01 -2.15
CA SER A 19 -14.52 9.90 -1.74
C SER A 19 -15.19 8.54 -1.89
N ILE A 20 -16.49 8.45 -1.57
CA ILE A 20 -17.31 7.25 -1.82
C ILE A 20 -17.40 6.98 -3.32
N LEU A 21 -17.73 8.00 -4.12
CA LEU A 21 -17.82 7.87 -5.58
C LEU A 21 -16.48 7.39 -6.17
N TYR A 22 -15.36 7.98 -5.74
CA TYR A 22 -14.03 7.53 -6.14
C TYR A 22 -13.79 6.06 -5.77
N SER A 23 -14.16 5.65 -4.55
CA SER A 23 -13.99 4.27 -4.08
C SER A 23 -14.78 3.27 -4.92
N VAL A 24 -16.03 3.58 -5.27
CA VAL A 24 -16.87 2.74 -6.13
C VAL A 24 -16.27 2.58 -7.53
N LEU A 25 -15.68 3.64 -8.09
CA LEU A 25 -15.02 3.58 -9.39
C LEU A 25 -13.67 2.85 -9.34
N TYR A 26 -12.92 2.99 -8.25
CA TYR A 26 -11.57 2.46 -8.12
C TYR A 26 -11.55 0.97 -7.73
N MET A 27 -12.38 0.54 -6.78
CA MET A 27 -12.32 -0.83 -6.23
C MET A 27 -12.44 -1.95 -7.27
N PRO A 28 -13.33 -1.88 -8.28
CA PRO A 28 -13.42 -2.89 -9.32
C PRO A 28 -12.13 -3.03 -10.15
N THR A 29 -11.35 -1.96 -10.28
CA THR A 29 -10.12 -1.95 -11.09
C THR A 29 -9.03 -2.84 -10.51
N LEU A 30 -9.00 -3.04 -9.19
CA LEU A 30 -8.03 -3.93 -8.53
C LEU A 30 -8.23 -5.39 -8.95
N ALA A 31 -9.48 -5.87 -8.90
CA ALA A 31 -9.80 -7.23 -9.32
C ALA A 31 -9.63 -7.44 -10.83
N LEU A 32 -10.03 -6.43 -11.63
CA LEU A 32 -9.91 -6.47 -13.08
C LEU A 32 -8.46 -6.49 -13.55
N SER A 33 -7.61 -5.60 -13.02
CA SER A 33 -6.20 -5.52 -13.38
C SER A 33 -5.45 -6.81 -13.04
N ASN A 34 -5.71 -7.41 -11.87
CA ASN A 34 -5.14 -8.73 -11.53
C ASN A 34 -5.59 -9.81 -12.52
N SER A 35 -6.88 -9.83 -12.88
CA SER A 35 -7.42 -10.82 -13.83
C SER A 35 -6.80 -10.67 -15.23
N VAL A 36 -6.61 -9.44 -15.70
CA VAL A 36 -5.94 -9.14 -16.98
C VAL A 36 -4.45 -9.49 -16.90
N ALA A 37 -3.78 -9.25 -15.78
CA ALA A 37 -2.39 -9.68 -15.61
C ALA A 37 -2.27 -11.21 -15.70
N PHE A 38 -3.14 -11.95 -15.00
CA PHE A 38 -3.14 -13.41 -15.06
C PHE A 38 -3.50 -13.99 -16.42
N SER A 39 -4.19 -13.25 -17.31
CA SER A 39 -4.47 -13.74 -18.66
C SER A 39 -3.29 -13.64 -19.62
N HIS A 40 -2.24 -12.89 -19.26
CA HIS A 40 -1.03 -12.68 -20.09
C HIS A 40 0.24 -13.28 -19.49
N VAL A 41 0.13 -13.91 -18.32
CA VAL A 41 1.25 -14.49 -17.59
C VAL A 41 1.08 -15.99 -17.56
N ASP A 42 1.97 -16.72 -18.22
CA ASP A 42 1.92 -18.19 -18.30
C ASP A 42 2.12 -18.84 -16.93
N ASP A 43 3.17 -18.41 -16.21
CA ASP A 43 3.50 -18.87 -14.85
C ASP A 43 3.15 -17.79 -13.83
N ALA A 44 1.85 -17.73 -13.49
CA ALA A 44 1.32 -16.77 -12.54
C ALA A 44 1.95 -16.92 -11.14
N GLU A 45 2.28 -18.13 -10.70
CA GLU A 45 2.81 -18.38 -9.35
C GLU A 45 4.19 -17.73 -9.16
N ASN A 46 5.07 -17.82 -10.16
CA ASN A 46 6.42 -17.26 -10.06
C ASN A 46 6.55 -15.82 -10.59
N SER A 47 5.75 -15.45 -11.59
CA SER A 47 5.89 -14.15 -12.27
C SER A 47 5.05 -13.05 -11.64
N PHE A 48 3.87 -13.38 -11.09
CA PHE A 48 2.99 -12.37 -10.50
C PHE A 48 3.59 -11.67 -9.27
N PRO A 49 4.31 -12.35 -8.36
CA PRO A 49 5.02 -11.66 -7.28
C PRO A 49 6.03 -10.62 -7.79
N LYS A 50 6.72 -10.90 -8.92
CA LYS A 50 7.67 -9.94 -9.53
C LYS A 50 6.95 -8.74 -10.13
N ILE A 51 5.78 -8.95 -10.75
CA ILE A 51 4.95 -7.85 -11.26
C ILE A 51 4.49 -6.96 -10.10
N ARG A 52 4.10 -7.55 -8.97
CA ARG A 52 3.65 -6.81 -7.79
C ARG A 52 4.73 -5.90 -7.20
N VAL A 53 6.02 -6.28 -7.29
CA VAL A 53 7.15 -5.43 -6.85
C VAL A 53 7.13 -4.06 -7.53
N TRP A 54 6.66 -3.95 -8.78
CA TRP A 54 6.52 -2.65 -9.45
C TRP A 54 5.49 -1.74 -8.79
N GLY A 55 4.45 -2.31 -8.16
CA GLY A 55 3.50 -1.55 -7.34
C GLY A 55 4.17 -0.91 -6.13
N THR A 56 4.98 -1.70 -5.40
CA THR A 56 5.77 -1.25 -4.25
C THR A 56 6.79 -0.19 -4.67
N ILE A 57 7.47 -0.36 -5.82
CA ILE A 57 8.37 0.66 -6.40
C ILE A 57 7.60 1.94 -6.72
N GLY A 58 6.41 1.84 -7.30
CA GLY A 58 5.54 2.99 -7.58
C GLY A 58 5.17 3.77 -6.31
N TRP A 59 4.88 3.06 -5.22
CA TRP A 59 4.64 3.67 -3.91
C TRP A 59 5.87 4.43 -3.40
N ILE A 60 7.05 3.81 -3.46
CA ILE A 60 8.32 4.44 -3.07
C ILE A 60 8.55 5.70 -3.91
N ALA A 61 8.46 5.59 -5.23
CA ALA A 61 8.68 6.71 -6.15
C ALA A 61 7.73 7.87 -5.84
N ALA A 62 6.43 7.62 -5.65
CA ALA A 62 5.46 8.66 -5.32
C ALA A 62 5.72 9.30 -3.95
N SER A 63 6.07 8.48 -2.96
CA SER A 63 6.35 8.93 -1.58
C SER A 63 7.59 9.81 -1.47
N TRP A 64 8.55 9.67 -2.39
CA TRP A 64 9.74 10.53 -2.46
C TRP A 64 9.55 11.71 -3.41
N ALA A 65 9.08 11.46 -4.64
CA ALA A 65 8.99 12.50 -5.67
C ALA A 65 8.03 13.62 -5.28
N PHE A 66 6.86 13.29 -4.70
CA PHE A 66 5.88 14.31 -4.34
C PHE A 66 6.41 15.28 -3.27
N PRO A 67 6.97 14.82 -2.13
CA PRO A 67 7.54 15.75 -1.17
C PRO A 67 8.77 16.50 -1.66
N MET A 68 9.70 15.84 -2.36
CA MET A 68 10.92 16.48 -2.86
C MET A 68 10.64 17.60 -3.86
N ILE A 69 9.60 17.45 -4.68
CA ILE A 69 9.26 18.43 -5.73
C ILE A 69 8.28 19.49 -5.22
N TRP A 70 7.35 19.13 -4.33
CA TRP A 70 6.19 19.98 -4.02
C TRP A 70 6.16 20.50 -2.57
N LEU A 71 6.73 19.77 -1.63
CA LEU A 71 6.60 20.05 -0.18
C LEU A 71 7.90 20.52 0.48
N GLN A 72 9.04 20.34 -0.19
CA GLN A 72 10.36 20.68 0.34
C GLN A 72 11.13 21.60 -0.62
N GLN A 73 12.04 22.38 -0.05
CA GLN A 73 13.04 23.19 -0.74
C GLN A 73 14.41 22.99 -0.08
N ASP A 74 15.49 23.39 -0.76
CA ASP A 74 16.86 23.30 -0.22
C ASP A 74 17.23 21.89 0.27
N LEU A 75 16.96 20.89 -0.59
CA LEU A 75 17.22 19.49 -0.29
C LEU A 75 18.69 19.25 0.04
N SER A 76 18.93 18.59 1.18
CA SER A 76 20.27 18.19 1.61
C SER A 76 20.29 16.73 2.01
N PHE A 77 21.48 16.14 1.99
CA PHE A 77 21.68 14.79 2.49
C PHE A 77 21.81 14.80 4.02
N GLN A 78 21.12 13.86 4.67
CA GLN A 78 21.26 13.60 6.11
C GLN A 78 21.52 12.12 6.38
N LEU A 79 22.22 11.83 7.47
CA LEU A 79 22.59 10.47 7.87
C LEU A 79 21.38 9.63 8.33
N MET A 80 20.33 10.28 8.82
CA MET A 80 19.15 9.59 9.33
C MET A 80 18.08 9.46 8.23
N PRO A 81 17.35 8.34 8.15
CA PRO A 81 16.19 8.23 7.27
C PRO A 81 15.11 9.27 7.64
N PRO A 82 14.47 9.94 6.66
CA PRO A 82 14.72 9.84 5.22
C PRO A 82 15.99 10.59 4.81
N PHE A 83 16.94 9.89 4.16
CA PHE A 83 18.30 10.37 3.90
C PHE A 83 18.41 11.64 3.04
N LEU A 84 17.33 12.04 2.35
CA LEU A 84 17.22 13.33 1.68
C LEU A 84 16.05 14.09 2.32
N SER A 85 16.33 15.27 2.85
CA SER A 85 15.32 16.14 3.47
C SER A 85 15.72 17.60 3.28
N GLY A 86 14.72 18.44 3.10
CA GLY A 86 14.88 19.89 2.98
C GLY A 86 14.03 20.65 3.99
N ASP A 87 14.00 21.96 3.81
CA ASP A 87 13.08 22.83 4.54
C ASP A 87 11.68 22.72 3.96
N GLU A 88 10.69 22.77 4.83
CA GLU A 88 9.29 22.68 4.44
C GLU A 88 8.83 23.99 3.82
N VAL A 89 8.14 23.88 2.68
CA VAL A 89 7.51 25.04 2.06
C VAL A 89 6.35 25.54 2.93
N PRO A 90 5.97 26.83 2.85
CA PRO A 90 4.85 27.33 3.64
C PRO A 90 3.54 26.55 3.39
N ASN A 91 2.82 26.25 4.48
CA ASN A 91 1.54 25.53 4.48
C ASN A 91 1.58 24.09 3.93
N VAL A 92 2.63 23.30 4.24
CA VAL A 92 2.75 21.88 3.81
C VAL A 92 1.47 21.07 4.06
N THR A 93 0.89 21.15 5.26
CA THR A 93 -0.28 20.35 5.62
C THR A 93 -1.46 20.59 4.67
N ALA A 94 -1.68 21.83 4.21
CA ALA A 94 -2.71 22.14 3.22
C ALA A 94 -2.32 21.63 1.82
N ARG A 95 -1.03 21.72 1.45
CA ARG A 95 -0.51 21.23 0.17
C ARG A 95 -0.57 19.70 0.04
N LEU A 96 -0.67 18.94 1.14
CA LEU A 96 -0.88 17.49 1.08
C LEU A 96 -2.15 17.12 0.27
N ALA A 97 -3.18 17.96 0.29
CA ALA A 97 -4.38 17.77 -0.54
C ALA A 97 -4.07 17.77 -2.05
N ASP A 98 -2.99 18.44 -2.48
CA ASP A 98 -2.56 18.44 -3.87
C ASP A 98 -2.10 17.06 -4.35
N ALA A 99 -1.78 16.12 -3.45
CA ALA A 99 -1.51 14.72 -3.84
C ALA A 99 -2.70 14.10 -4.61
N LEU A 100 -3.93 14.53 -4.32
CA LEU A 100 -5.12 14.12 -5.07
C LEU A 100 -5.14 14.71 -6.49
N LYS A 101 -4.60 15.92 -6.69
CA LYS A 101 -4.45 16.54 -8.02
C LYS A 101 -3.40 15.80 -8.85
N PHE A 102 -2.21 15.58 -8.28
CA PHE A 102 -1.13 14.82 -8.92
C PHE A 102 -1.59 13.41 -9.30
N SER A 103 -2.19 12.68 -8.36
CA SER A 103 -2.71 11.35 -8.65
C SER A 103 -3.88 11.37 -9.65
N GLY A 104 -4.66 12.46 -9.70
CA GLY A 104 -5.67 12.70 -10.72
C GLY A 104 -5.09 12.83 -12.13
N ILE A 105 -4.01 13.59 -12.29
CA ILE A 105 -3.29 13.73 -13.57
C ILE A 105 -2.72 12.37 -13.99
N ILE A 106 -2.03 11.67 -13.08
CA ILE A 106 -1.45 10.35 -13.36
C ILE A 106 -2.55 9.35 -13.78
N SER A 107 -3.71 9.36 -13.11
CA SER A 107 -4.84 8.50 -13.48
C SER A 107 -5.41 8.82 -14.87
N ILE A 108 -5.41 10.08 -15.30
CA ILE A 108 -5.83 10.45 -16.67
C ILE A 108 -4.81 9.93 -17.68
N THR A 109 -3.51 10.15 -17.44
CA THR A 109 -2.44 9.64 -18.30
C THR A 109 -2.50 8.12 -18.42
N TYR A 110 -2.72 7.42 -17.30
CA TYR A 110 -2.88 5.96 -17.30
C TYR A 110 -4.14 5.52 -18.07
N GLY A 111 -5.25 6.25 -17.93
CA GLY A 111 -6.46 6.01 -18.71
C GLY A 111 -6.25 6.15 -20.22
N VAL A 112 -5.46 7.15 -20.65
CA VAL A 112 -5.07 7.31 -22.05
C VAL A 112 -4.16 6.16 -22.50
N PHE A 113 -3.18 5.78 -21.67
CA PHE A 113 -2.27 4.67 -21.95
C PHE A 113 -3.01 3.33 -22.14
N CYS A 114 -4.12 3.10 -21.43
CA CYS A 114 -4.92 1.89 -21.61
C CYS A 114 -5.43 1.67 -23.04
N PHE A 115 -5.62 2.73 -23.85
CA PHE A 115 -6.00 2.58 -25.26
C PHE A 115 -4.86 2.05 -26.16
N MET A 116 -3.63 2.03 -25.66
CA MET A 116 -2.46 1.49 -26.36
C MET A 116 -2.18 0.02 -26.00
N LEU A 117 -2.86 -0.52 -24.99
CA LEU A 117 -2.68 -1.90 -24.54
C LEU A 117 -3.28 -2.91 -25.52
N PRO A 118 -2.73 -4.14 -25.60
CA PRO A 118 -3.26 -5.18 -26.47
C PRO A 118 -4.69 -5.57 -26.08
N ASN A 119 -5.51 -5.83 -27.10
CA ASN A 119 -6.90 -6.25 -26.89
C ASN A 119 -6.96 -7.57 -26.13
N THR A 120 -7.59 -7.54 -24.95
CA THR A 120 -7.82 -8.70 -24.10
C THR A 120 -9.33 -8.98 -24.05
N PRO A 121 -9.89 -9.67 -25.06
CA PRO A 121 -11.32 -9.92 -25.11
C PRO A 121 -11.77 -10.74 -23.88
N PRO A 122 -12.95 -10.48 -23.32
CA PRO A 122 -13.48 -11.29 -22.23
C PRO A 122 -13.56 -12.76 -22.65
N LYS A 123 -13.09 -13.68 -21.81
CA LYS A 123 -13.32 -15.11 -22.03
C LYS A 123 -14.82 -15.38 -21.90
N ALA A 124 -15.49 -15.64 -23.01
CA ALA A 124 -16.95 -15.85 -23.09
C ALA A 124 -17.41 -17.14 -22.38
N ASP A 125 -16.48 -18.06 -22.06
CA ASP A 125 -16.75 -19.32 -21.37
C ASP A 125 -16.90 -19.16 -19.84
N ALA A 126 -17.70 -18.19 -19.40
CA ALA A 126 -18.16 -18.16 -18.02
C ALA A 126 -19.25 -19.24 -17.83
N VAL A 127 -18.81 -20.50 -17.67
CA VAL A 127 -19.67 -21.69 -17.49
C VAL A 127 -20.64 -21.52 -16.30
N GLU A 128 -20.31 -20.68 -15.31
CA GLU A 128 -21.16 -20.39 -14.15
C GLU A 128 -21.52 -18.91 -14.02
N LYS A 129 -22.80 -18.59 -14.20
CA LYS A 129 -23.38 -17.24 -14.02
C LYS A 129 -23.28 -16.68 -12.58
N LEU A 130 -22.96 -17.53 -11.59
CA LEU A 130 -22.93 -17.19 -10.16
C LEU A 130 -21.63 -17.65 -9.49
N ALA A 131 -20.48 -17.34 -10.09
CA ALA A 131 -19.16 -17.68 -9.53
C ALA A 131 -18.98 -17.26 -8.06
N PHE A 132 -19.60 -16.15 -7.63
CA PHE A 132 -19.57 -15.71 -6.24
C PHE A 132 -20.23 -16.73 -5.28
N LYS A 133 -21.33 -17.38 -5.69
CA LYS A 133 -22.05 -18.35 -4.85
C LYS A 133 -21.18 -19.58 -4.58
N LYS A 134 -20.40 -20.00 -5.57
CA LYS A 134 -19.44 -21.11 -5.42
C LYS A 134 -18.24 -20.70 -4.57
N ALA A 135 -17.79 -19.45 -4.66
CA ALA A 135 -16.75 -18.96 -3.75
C ALA A 135 -17.19 -19.06 -2.27
N PHE A 136 -18.46 -18.79 -1.96
CA PHE A 136 -18.99 -18.98 -0.60
C PHE A 136 -18.97 -20.44 -0.12
N SER A 137 -18.99 -21.44 -1.02
CA SER A 137 -18.89 -22.84 -0.59
C SER A 137 -17.49 -23.21 -0.05
N LEU A 138 -16.45 -22.41 -0.35
CA LEU A 138 -15.11 -22.58 0.22
C LEU A 138 -15.11 -22.42 1.75
N PHE A 139 -16.07 -21.66 2.30
CA PHE A 139 -16.28 -21.52 3.74
C PHE A 139 -16.71 -22.83 4.42
N ASN A 140 -17.09 -23.87 3.68
CA ASN A 140 -17.30 -25.20 4.26
C ASN A 140 -15.99 -25.89 4.66
N ASN A 141 -14.84 -25.43 4.13
CA ASN A 141 -13.54 -25.97 4.50
C ASN A 141 -12.99 -25.27 5.75
N LYS A 142 -12.79 -26.04 6.83
CA LYS A 142 -12.28 -25.53 8.12
C LYS A 142 -10.95 -24.78 7.98
N SER A 143 -10.03 -25.27 7.15
CA SER A 143 -8.73 -24.63 6.95
C SER A 143 -8.87 -23.26 6.27
N PHE A 144 -9.81 -23.15 5.33
CA PHE A 144 -10.12 -21.90 4.65
C PHE A 144 -10.80 -20.91 5.61
N LEU A 145 -11.74 -21.36 6.45
CA LEU A 145 -12.35 -20.52 7.48
C LEU A 145 -11.32 -19.91 8.43
N VAL A 146 -10.40 -20.74 8.94
CA VAL A 146 -9.33 -20.27 9.83
C VAL A 146 -8.48 -19.21 9.14
N LEU A 147 -8.13 -19.43 7.86
CA LEU A 147 -7.40 -18.45 7.06
C LEU A 147 -8.19 -17.14 6.94
N VAL A 148 -9.48 -17.19 6.57
CA VAL A 148 -10.30 -15.99 6.41
C VAL A 148 -10.42 -15.18 7.69
N PHE A 149 -10.68 -15.83 8.84
CA PHE A 149 -10.76 -15.12 10.12
C PHE A 149 -9.42 -14.53 10.55
N ALA A 150 -8.31 -15.24 10.34
CA ALA A 150 -6.98 -14.70 10.58
C ALA A 150 -6.70 -13.50 9.67
N SER A 151 -7.03 -13.60 8.37
CA SER A 151 -6.84 -12.52 7.40
C SER A 151 -7.70 -11.31 7.69
N LEU A 152 -8.93 -11.50 8.19
CA LEU A 152 -9.79 -10.40 8.62
C LEU A 152 -9.15 -9.63 9.79
N GLY A 153 -8.67 -10.35 10.82
CA GLY A 153 -8.00 -9.73 11.96
C GLY A 153 -6.76 -8.94 11.55
N VAL A 154 -5.91 -9.53 10.71
CA VAL A 154 -4.71 -8.83 10.19
C VAL A 154 -5.10 -7.63 9.33
N SER A 155 -6.13 -7.74 8.47
CA SER A 155 -6.57 -6.63 7.62
C SER A 155 -7.04 -5.42 8.43
N ILE A 156 -7.74 -5.63 9.55
CA ILE A 156 -8.17 -4.55 10.45
C ILE A 156 -6.95 -3.81 11.02
N ILE A 157 -5.99 -4.57 11.55
CA ILE A 157 -4.76 -4.02 12.11
C ILE A 157 -3.99 -3.25 11.02
N HIS A 158 -3.88 -3.85 9.83
CA HIS A 158 -3.20 -3.24 8.70
C HIS A 158 -3.85 -1.93 8.24
N GLN A 159 -5.19 -1.84 8.27
CA GLN A 159 -5.90 -0.60 7.97
C GLN A 159 -5.64 0.49 9.02
N ILE A 160 -5.62 0.14 10.31
CA ILE A 160 -5.27 1.08 11.38
C ILE A 160 -3.86 1.62 11.18
N TYR A 161 -2.91 0.78 10.76
CA TYR A 161 -1.56 1.23 10.42
C TYR A 161 -1.56 2.30 9.34
N PHE A 162 -2.23 2.08 8.21
CA PHE A 162 -2.23 3.06 7.12
C PHE A 162 -2.94 4.38 7.48
N LEU A 163 -3.95 4.34 8.34
CA LEU A 163 -4.66 5.54 8.77
C LEU A 163 -3.90 6.33 9.84
N GLN A 164 -3.33 5.65 10.83
CA GLN A 164 -2.82 6.31 12.04
C GLN A 164 -1.32 6.59 12.03
N THR A 165 -0.54 5.90 11.18
CA THR A 165 0.92 6.07 11.17
C THR A 165 1.33 7.49 10.80
N GLY A 166 0.69 8.10 9.80
CA GLY A 166 0.99 9.48 9.40
C GLY A 166 0.78 10.48 10.54
N PRO A 167 -0.45 10.58 11.10
CA PRO A 167 -0.72 11.44 12.26
C PRO A 167 0.20 11.18 13.46
N PHE A 168 0.50 9.90 13.73
CA PHE A 168 1.40 9.53 14.82
C PHE A 168 2.85 10.01 14.59
N LEU A 169 3.39 9.83 13.38
CA LEU A 169 4.73 10.30 13.04
C LEU A 169 4.82 11.84 13.11
N SER A 170 3.79 12.55 12.65
CA SER A 170 3.69 14.02 12.79
C SER A 170 3.69 14.43 14.27
N PHE A 171 2.90 13.75 15.11
CA PHE A 171 2.82 14.02 16.55
C PHE A 171 4.16 13.86 17.29
N ILE A 172 4.99 12.88 16.91
CA ILE A 172 6.33 12.69 17.52
C ILE A 172 7.41 13.59 16.89
N GLY A 173 7.03 14.54 16.03
CA GLY A 173 7.92 15.57 15.50
C GLY A 173 8.55 15.28 14.13
N ILE A 174 8.07 14.27 13.39
CA ILE A 174 8.49 14.08 11.99
C ILE A 174 7.78 15.10 11.12
N LYS A 175 8.56 15.87 10.34
CA LYS A 175 8.07 16.80 9.31
C LYS A 175 7.01 16.14 8.42
N ASP A 176 5.89 16.80 8.16
CA ASP A 176 4.77 16.26 7.34
C ASP A 176 5.25 15.80 5.96
N SER A 177 6.14 16.57 5.35
CA SER A 177 6.79 16.24 4.07
C SER A 177 7.69 14.99 4.12
N SER A 178 8.19 14.63 5.29
CA SER A 178 9.10 13.49 5.50
C SER A 178 8.39 12.20 5.91
N ILE A 179 7.08 12.25 6.21
CA ILE A 179 6.27 11.09 6.61
C ILE A 179 6.23 10.02 5.51
N GLY A 180 5.87 10.42 4.28
CA GLY A 180 5.84 9.52 3.13
C GLY A 180 7.18 8.81 2.91
N PRO A 181 8.30 9.55 2.77
CA PRO A 181 9.64 9.00 2.70
C PRO A 181 9.99 8.08 3.87
N ALA A 182 9.67 8.44 5.11
CA ALA A 182 9.91 7.60 6.28
C ALA A 182 9.16 6.26 6.22
N MET A 183 7.91 6.26 5.76
CA MET A 183 7.12 5.04 5.59
C MET A 183 7.67 4.11 4.49
N THR A 184 8.44 4.63 3.53
CA THR A 184 9.04 3.79 2.46
C THR A 184 10.07 2.79 2.97
N ILE A 185 10.61 2.96 4.20
CA ILE A 185 11.45 1.93 4.84
C ILE A 185 10.73 0.58 4.89
N GLY A 186 9.42 0.61 5.16
CA GLY A 186 8.60 -0.59 5.14
C GLY A 186 8.46 -1.19 3.74
N GLN A 187 8.38 -0.35 2.71
CA GLN A 187 8.26 -0.79 1.31
C GLN A 187 9.58 -1.37 0.79
N PHE A 188 10.73 -0.81 1.16
CA PHE A 188 12.03 -1.42 0.88
C PHE A 188 12.18 -2.79 1.57
N ALA A 189 11.77 -2.88 2.84
CA ALA A 189 11.75 -4.15 3.56
C ALA A 189 10.77 -5.15 2.92
N GLU A 190 9.64 -4.70 2.40
CA GLU A 190 8.67 -5.53 1.67
C GLU A 190 9.29 -6.14 0.41
N ILE A 191 9.94 -5.34 -0.44
CA ILE A 191 10.61 -5.84 -1.65
C ILE A 191 11.66 -6.89 -1.28
N ALA A 192 12.49 -6.60 -0.29
CA ALA A 192 13.50 -7.55 0.18
C ALA A 192 12.84 -8.84 0.69
N THR A 193 11.80 -8.73 1.52
CA THR A 193 11.14 -9.89 2.13
C THR A 193 10.43 -10.75 1.08
N MET A 194 9.76 -10.13 0.09
CA MET A 194 9.16 -10.84 -1.04
C MET A 194 10.20 -11.57 -1.89
N ALA A 195 11.35 -10.95 -2.15
CA ALA A 195 12.44 -11.58 -2.91
C ALA A 195 12.98 -12.85 -2.23
N TYR A 196 13.00 -12.88 -0.89
CA TYR A 196 13.46 -14.05 -0.11
C TYR A 196 12.32 -14.95 0.36
N LEU A 197 11.06 -14.66 0.05
CA LEU A 197 9.90 -15.41 0.55
C LEU A 197 9.98 -16.91 0.21
N GLY A 198 10.31 -17.24 -1.05
CA GLY A 198 10.46 -18.63 -1.49
C GLY A 198 11.54 -19.39 -0.72
N PHE A 199 12.64 -18.72 -0.37
CA PHE A 199 13.69 -19.30 0.47
C PHE A 199 13.20 -19.59 1.89
N PHE A 200 12.48 -18.65 2.51
CA PHE A 200 11.91 -18.83 3.86
C PHE A 200 10.85 -19.94 3.88
N LEU A 201 9.98 -19.99 2.87
CA LEU A 201 8.98 -21.06 2.74
C LEU A 201 9.62 -22.43 2.58
N LYS A 202 10.66 -22.56 1.74
CA LYS A 202 11.39 -23.82 1.54
C LYS A 202 12.11 -24.30 2.80
N ARG A 203 12.69 -23.38 3.58
CA ARG A 203 13.51 -23.73 4.75
C ARG A 203 12.73 -23.85 6.05
N LEU A 204 11.76 -22.97 6.29
CA LEU A 204 11.02 -22.86 7.55
C LEU A 204 9.62 -23.48 7.47
N GLY A 205 9.08 -23.63 6.25
CA GLY A 205 7.72 -24.05 6.02
C GLY A 205 6.70 -22.95 6.28
N PHE A 206 5.52 -23.10 5.68
CA PHE A 206 4.44 -22.12 5.69
C PHE A 206 4.04 -21.65 7.10
N LYS A 207 3.88 -22.58 8.05
CA LYS A 207 3.45 -22.25 9.43
C LYS A 207 4.40 -21.29 10.13
N LYS A 208 5.72 -21.54 10.06
CA LYS A 208 6.72 -20.70 10.75
C LYS A 208 6.84 -19.33 10.09
N VAL A 209 6.73 -19.26 8.77
CA VAL A 209 6.74 -17.99 8.02
C VAL A 209 5.59 -17.09 8.48
N ILE A 210 4.36 -17.61 8.52
CA ILE A 210 3.21 -16.86 9.04
C ILE A 210 3.41 -16.43 10.50
N THR A 211 3.93 -17.32 11.35
CA THR A 211 4.22 -16.96 12.76
C THR A 211 5.19 -15.79 12.85
N ILE A 212 6.24 -15.74 12.02
CA ILE A 212 7.18 -14.61 11.97
C ILE A 212 6.46 -13.33 11.54
N GLY A 213 5.56 -13.39 10.54
CA GLY A 213 4.76 -12.24 10.13
C GLY A 213 3.90 -11.68 11.26
N ILE A 214 3.22 -12.55 12.01
CA ILE A 214 2.42 -12.15 13.20
C ILE A 214 3.30 -11.54 14.29
N MET A 215 4.47 -12.12 14.55
CA MET A 215 5.42 -11.56 15.52
C MET A 215 5.98 -10.21 15.09
N ALA A 216 6.18 -9.98 13.78
CA ALA A 216 6.58 -8.68 13.25
C ALA A 216 5.48 -7.63 13.46
N TYR A 217 4.20 -7.98 13.30
CA TYR A 217 3.09 -7.11 13.67
C TYR A 217 3.17 -6.73 15.15
N PHE A 218 3.29 -7.72 16.04
CA PHE A 218 3.38 -7.48 17.48
C PHE A 218 4.56 -6.56 17.83
N ALA A 219 5.76 -6.84 17.30
CA ALA A 219 6.95 -6.03 17.56
C ALA A 219 6.76 -4.57 17.11
N ARG A 220 6.20 -4.36 15.92
CA ARG A 220 5.92 -3.02 15.40
C ARG A 220 4.94 -2.25 16.29
N TYR A 221 3.85 -2.88 16.71
CA TYR A 221 2.86 -2.22 17.58
C TYR A 221 3.32 -2.07 19.03
N ALA A 222 4.18 -2.95 19.53
CA ALA A 222 4.81 -2.77 20.83
C ALA A 222 5.69 -1.51 20.84
N ILE A 223 6.40 -1.25 19.73
CA ILE A 223 7.16 0.00 19.54
C ILE A 223 6.20 1.20 19.43
N PHE A 224 5.17 1.13 18.60
CA PHE A 224 4.22 2.24 18.39
C PHE A 224 3.30 2.51 19.59
N GLY A 225 3.18 1.55 20.51
CA GLY A 225 2.41 1.69 21.75
C GLY A 225 3.06 2.61 22.79
N THR A 226 4.25 3.15 22.51
CA THR A 226 4.96 4.11 23.37
C THR A 226 5.41 5.33 22.58
N SER A 227 5.53 6.48 23.24
CA SER A 227 6.12 7.71 22.70
C SER A 227 7.45 8.07 23.35
N ILE A 228 7.97 7.19 24.24
CA ILE A 228 9.20 7.42 24.99
C ILE A 228 10.44 7.13 24.13
N LEU A 229 10.29 6.28 23.11
CA LEU A 229 11.38 5.91 22.22
C LEU A 229 11.74 7.06 21.27
N PRO A 230 13.03 7.21 20.91
CA PRO A 230 13.44 8.22 19.93
C PRO A 230 12.73 8.06 18.59
N ALA A 231 12.42 9.16 17.91
CA ALA A 231 11.70 9.16 16.64
C ALA A 231 12.35 8.26 15.56
N TRP A 232 13.67 8.17 15.53
CA TRP A 232 14.40 7.30 14.59
C TRP A 232 14.08 5.81 14.81
N VAL A 233 13.83 5.38 16.05
CA VAL A 233 13.41 3.99 16.36
C VAL A 233 12.05 3.71 15.75
N MET A 234 11.13 4.67 15.85
CA MET A 234 9.79 4.58 15.28
C MET A 234 9.85 4.46 13.75
N VAL A 235 10.69 5.29 13.13
CA VAL A 235 10.92 5.28 11.68
C VAL A 235 11.57 3.97 11.21
N VAL A 236 12.61 3.48 11.88
CA VAL A 236 13.28 2.21 11.51
C VAL A 236 12.38 1.00 11.75
N SER A 237 11.51 1.03 12.76
CA SER A 237 10.57 -0.07 13.03
C SER A 237 9.58 -0.31 11.89
N GLN A 238 9.44 0.64 10.96
CA GLN A 238 8.70 0.42 9.72
C GLN A 238 9.26 -0.75 8.89
N ALA A 239 10.53 -1.11 9.07
CA ALA A 239 11.11 -2.30 8.43
C ALA A 239 10.35 -3.60 8.77
N PHE A 240 9.68 -3.68 9.92
CA PHE A 240 8.81 -4.82 10.25
C PHE A 240 7.67 -4.99 9.24
N HIS A 241 7.24 -3.91 8.57
CA HIS A 241 6.18 -3.96 7.56
C HIS A 241 6.45 -4.99 6.47
N GLY A 242 7.71 -5.15 6.05
CA GLY A 242 8.05 -6.13 5.02
C GLY A 242 7.69 -7.56 5.43
N PHE A 243 7.99 -7.94 6.66
CA PHE A 243 7.59 -9.23 7.23
C PHE A 243 6.08 -9.31 7.47
N CYS A 244 5.47 -8.23 7.98
CA CYS A 244 4.03 -8.15 8.18
C CYS A 244 3.22 -8.39 6.89
N PHE A 245 3.75 -7.97 5.75
CA PHE A 245 3.03 -8.00 4.47
C PHE A 245 3.42 -9.17 3.57
N ALA A 246 4.69 -9.58 3.56
CA ALA A 246 5.15 -10.66 2.70
C ALA A 246 4.95 -12.05 3.32
N PHE A 247 4.92 -12.17 4.65
CA PHE A 247 4.79 -13.46 5.34
C PHE A 247 3.35 -13.78 5.76
N PHE A 248 2.40 -12.90 5.46
CA PHE A 248 0.98 -13.07 5.75
C PHE A 248 0.18 -12.78 4.48
#